data_AF-A0A9R1UDP1-F1
#
_entry.id   AF-A0A9R1UDP1-F1
#
_cell.length_a   1.000
_cell.length_b   1.000
_cell.length_c   1.000
_cell.angle_alpha   90.00
_cell.angle_beta   90.00
_cell.angle_gamma   90.00
#
_symmetry.space_group_name_H-M   'P 1'
#
loop_
_entity.id
_entity.type
_entity.pdbx_description
1 polymer ?
#
loop_
_entity_poly.entity_id
_entity_poly.type
_entity_poly.pdbx_seq_one_letter_code
_entity_poly.pdbx_strand_id
1 'polypeptide(L)'
;MRNPLNLIKNLQNQQIKMPKIVSPQNDVIKPEKKEDLLKERPSRKNKKKEKENIEKPSVKPQITKMPLVLPVEASIFALFLIVLLGAFYVVHSVWAAGEAYSAPSIVLTSHSHDGLHVFDDFREAYAWLSHNTEVDDKVASWWDYGYQTTAMANRTVIVDNNTWNNTHIATVGTAMSSPEKDAWQIFNSLDVKYVLVVFGGLVGYPSDDINKFLWMVRIGGGVFPHIKEPDYLRDGQYRIDSQATPTMLNSLMYKLSYFRYLRLRSF
;
A
#
# COMPACT_ATOMS: atom_id res chain seq x y z
N MET A 1 -11.32 29.30 -35.69
CA MET A 1 -10.23 28.87 -34.76
C MET A 1 -10.64 29.31 -33.35
N ARG A 2 -10.37 28.53 -32.29
CA ARG A 2 -10.67 28.92 -30.90
C ARG A 2 -9.34 29.15 -30.15
N ASN A 3 -9.24 30.24 -29.38
CA ASN A 3 -8.00 30.61 -28.69
C ASN A 3 -7.78 29.73 -27.44
N PRO A 4 -6.64 29.02 -27.30
CA PRO A 4 -6.39 28.09 -26.19
C PRO A 4 -6.42 28.74 -24.80
N LEU A 5 -6.12 30.04 -24.69
CA LEU A 5 -6.14 30.78 -23.41
C LEU A 5 -7.52 30.79 -22.73
N ASN A 6 -8.61 30.66 -23.50
CA ASN A 6 -9.96 30.62 -22.95
C ASN A 6 -10.34 29.25 -22.37
N LEU A 7 -9.63 28.18 -22.72
CA LEU A 7 -9.88 26.85 -22.13
C LEU A 7 -9.35 26.79 -20.70
N ILE A 8 -8.17 27.36 -20.46
CA ILE A 8 -7.49 27.38 -19.15
C ILE A 8 -8.32 28.15 -18.11
N LYS A 9 -8.86 29.32 -18.47
CA LYS A 9 -9.71 30.13 -17.55
C LYS A 9 -11.00 29.43 -17.13
N ASN A 10 -11.59 28.58 -17.96
CA ASN A 10 -12.80 27.84 -17.60
C ASN A 10 -12.52 26.70 -16.59
N LEU A 11 -11.30 26.15 -16.57
CA LEU A 11 -10.94 25.05 -15.67
C LEU A 11 -10.65 25.50 -14.23
N GLN A 12 -10.29 26.77 -14.02
CA GLN A 12 -10.03 27.30 -12.67
C GLN A 12 -11.30 27.65 -11.87
N ASN A 13 -12.46 27.78 -12.53
CA ASN A 13 -13.69 28.31 -11.91
C ASN A 13 -14.70 27.26 -11.42
N GLN A 14 -14.34 25.97 -11.34
CA GLN A 14 -15.27 24.90 -10.90
C GLN A 14 -15.01 24.31 -9.49
N GLN A 15 -14.06 24.85 -8.70
CA GLN A 15 -13.84 24.41 -7.32
C GLN A 15 -14.87 24.97 -6.31
N ILE A 16 -16.12 24.49 -6.32
CA ILE A 16 -17.10 24.76 -5.24
C ILE A 16 -17.89 23.50 -4.85
N LYS A 17 -17.77 23.14 -3.56
CA LYS A 17 -18.58 22.19 -2.75
C LYS A 17 -18.48 20.68 -3.05
N MET A 18 -17.81 19.98 -2.13
CA MET A 18 -18.25 18.69 -1.58
C MET A 18 -18.23 18.76 -0.03
N PRO A 19 -18.98 17.90 0.69
CA PRO A 19 -19.28 18.11 2.12
C PRO A 19 -18.14 17.74 3.08
N LYS A 20 -18.15 18.36 4.27
CA LYS A 20 -17.26 17.97 5.38
C LYS A 20 -17.70 16.63 5.97
N ILE A 21 -16.76 15.70 6.12
CA ILE A 21 -16.91 14.51 6.98
C ILE A 21 -16.57 14.93 8.42
N VAL A 22 -17.38 14.49 9.39
CA VAL A 22 -17.19 14.78 10.82
C VAL A 22 -16.53 13.58 11.51
N SER A 23 -15.39 13.82 12.17
CA SER A 23 -14.75 12.83 13.06
C SER A 23 -15.33 12.93 14.48
N PRO A 24 -15.61 11.79 15.17
CA PRO A 24 -15.99 11.82 16.58
C PRO A 24 -14.86 12.36 17.45
N GLN A 25 -15.17 13.23 18.40
CA GLN A 25 -14.23 13.65 19.46
C GLN A 25 -14.37 12.73 20.68
N ASN A 26 -13.25 12.46 21.34
CA ASN A 26 -13.24 11.88 22.68
C ASN A 26 -13.50 12.99 23.70
N ASP A 27 -14.49 12.84 24.58
CA ASP A 27 -14.68 13.71 25.74
C ASP A 27 -14.52 12.94 27.06
N VAL A 28 -13.79 13.55 27.99
CA VAL A 28 -13.46 13.00 29.30
C VAL A 28 -14.17 13.82 30.37
N ILE A 29 -14.98 13.19 31.23
CA ILE A 29 -15.70 13.87 32.30
C ILE A 29 -15.15 13.42 33.67
N LYS A 30 -14.70 14.39 34.46
CA LYS A 30 -14.47 14.26 35.91
C LYS A 30 -15.63 14.92 36.69
N PRO A 31 -15.92 14.50 37.92
CA PRO A 31 -17.10 14.94 38.66
C PRO A 31 -16.87 16.23 39.47
N GLU A 32 -17.95 17.00 39.66
CA GLU A 32 -18.05 18.05 40.69
C GLU A 32 -18.86 17.59 41.91
N LYS A 33 -18.59 18.21 43.07
CA LYS A 33 -19.39 18.10 44.30
C LYS A 33 -20.51 19.14 44.33
N LYS A 34 -21.56 18.86 45.13
CA LYS A 34 -22.25 19.86 45.97
C LYS A 34 -22.72 19.21 47.27
N GLU A 35 -22.79 20.01 48.34
CA GLU A 35 -23.17 19.61 49.70
C GLU A 35 -24.46 20.37 50.13
N ASP A 36 -24.82 20.28 51.42
CA ASP A 36 -25.89 21.01 52.14
C ASP A 36 -27.38 20.58 51.95
N LEU A 37 -28.25 20.62 52.97
CA LEU A 37 -28.12 20.41 54.44
C LEU A 37 -29.53 20.35 55.12
N LEU A 38 -29.61 19.91 56.39
CA LEU A 38 -30.75 20.04 57.36
C LEU A 38 -32.04 19.20 57.07
N LYS A 39 -32.54 18.35 58.00
CA LYS A 39 -33.50 18.57 59.13
C LYS A 39 -34.94 18.97 58.71
N GLU A 40 -36.04 18.56 59.35
CA GLU A 40 -36.26 17.94 60.68
C GLU A 40 -37.50 17.00 60.75
N ARG A 41 -37.84 16.46 61.94
CA ARG A 41 -39.00 15.55 62.21
C ARG A 41 -40.12 16.25 63.00
N PRO A 42 -41.39 15.81 62.84
CA PRO A 42 -42.38 15.79 63.93
C PRO A 42 -42.69 14.37 64.43
N SER A 43 -43.47 14.24 65.53
CA SER A 43 -43.81 12.95 66.17
C SER A 43 -45.07 13.02 67.05
N ARG A 44 -45.71 11.85 67.35
CA ARG A 44 -46.76 11.50 68.37
C ARG A 44 -47.92 10.68 67.74
N LYS A 45 -48.66 9.78 68.43
CA LYS A 45 -48.44 8.90 69.62
C LYS A 45 -49.64 7.90 69.76
N ASN A 46 -49.56 6.93 70.69
CA ASN A 46 -50.60 6.00 71.21
C ASN A 46 -50.85 4.72 70.36
N LYS A 47 -50.76 3.46 70.87
CA LYS A 47 -51.49 2.68 71.95
C LYS A 47 -52.75 1.96 71.38
N LYS A 48 -53.10 0.69 71.69
CA LYS A 48 -52.69 -0.27 72.76
C LYS A 48 -53.21 -1.71 72.50
N LYS A 49 -52.49 -2.78 72.94
CA LYS A 49 -52.92 -4.22 73.09
C LYS A 49 -53.26 -4.97 71.77
N GLU A 50 -53.09 -6.28 71.58
CA GLU A 50 -52.40 -7.43 72.24
C GLU A 50 -52.17 -8.50 71.10
N LYS A 51 -51.60 -9.72 71.19
CA LYS A 51 -51.17 -10.59 72.30
C LYS A 51 -49.94 -11.48 71.99
N GLU A 52 -50.17 -12.74 71.61
CA GLU A 52 -49.19 -13.83 71.38
C GLU A 52 -48.94 -14.01 69.87
N ASN A 53 -47.86 -14.63 69.40
CA ASN A 53 -47.06 -15.71 70.02
C ASN A 53 -45.53 -15.47 69.89
N ILE A 54 -44.71 -16.23 70.65
CA ILE A 54 -43.26 -16.02 70.75
C ILE A 54 -42.48 -17.04 69.92
N GLU A 55 -41.68 -16.55 68.98
CA GLU A 55 -40.42 -17.21 68.59
C GLU A 55 -39.36 -16.15 68.21
N LYS A 56 -38.07 -16.48 68.34
CA LYS A 56 -36.96 -15.50 68.28
C LYS A 56 -36.08 -15.68 67.02
N PRO A 57 -35.30 -14.66 66.62
CA PRO A 57 -35.05 -14.41 65.20
C PRO A 57 -33.90 -15.21 64.59
N SER A 58 -34.01 -15.49 63.30
CA SER A 58 -32.87 -15.79 62.42
C SER A 58 -32.62 -14.63 61.45
N VAL A 59 -31.45 -14.00 61.57
CA VAL A 59 -30.99 -13.00 60.59
C VAL A 59 -30.43 -13.77 59.39
N LYS A 60 -31.08 -13.64 58.23
CA LYS A 60 -30.57 -14.25 56.99
C LYS A 60 -29.27 -13.53 56.56
N PRO A 61 -28.12 -14.22 56.46
CA PRO A 61 -26.94 -13.63 55.82
C PRO A 61 -27.24 -13.42 54.33
N GLN A 62 -26.86 -12.25 53.80
CA GLN A 62 -26.89 -12.03 52.36
C GLN A 62 -25.77 -12.86 51.73
N ILE A 63 -26.10 -13.65 50.70
CA ILE A 63 -25.11 -14.44 49.96
C ILE A 63 -24.34 -13.49 49.03
N THR A 64 -23.29 -12.87 49.56
CA THR A 64 -22.23 -12.28 48.75
C THR A 64 -21.57 -13.42 47.96
N LYS A 65 -21.83 -13.49 46.66
CA LYS A 65 -21.15 -14.42 45.75
C LYS A 65 -19.66 -14.07 45.77
N MET A 66 -18.85 -14.90 46.44
CA MET A 66 -17.39 -14.80 46.31
C MET A 66 -17.01 -15.02 44.83
N PRO A 67 -16.00 -14.31 44.31
CA PRO A 67 -15.50 -14.60 42.97
C PRO A 67 -15.02 -16.05 42.91
N LEU A 68 -15.28 -16.72 41.78
CA LEU A 68 -14.86 -18.10 41.55
C LEU A 68 -13.33 -18.15 41.45
N VAL A 69 -12.66 -18.42 42.58
CA VAL A 69 -11.21 -18.58 42.62
C VAL A 69 -10.86 -19.84 41.82
N LEU A 70 -10.09 -19.65 40.74
CA LEU A 70 -9.53 -20.76 39.98
C LEU A 70 -8.66 -21.62 40.90
N PRO A 71 -8.73 -22.96 40.82
CA PRO A 71 -7.83 -23.81 41.59
C PRO A 71 -6.36 -23.47 41.26
N VAL A 72 -5.49 -23.63 42.25
CA VAL A 72 -4.09 -23.15 42.17
C VAL A 72 -3.35 -23.88 41.05
N GLU A 73 -3.66 -25.15 40.85
CA GLU A 73 -3.15 -26.03 39.81
C GLU A 73 -3.53 -25.51 38.41
N ALA A 74 -4.78 -25.11 38.21
CA ALA A 74 -5.23 -24.52 36.94
C ALA A 74 -4.63 -23.12 36.71
N SER A 75 -4.40 -22.36 37.78
CA SER A 75 -3.76 -21.04 37.71
C SER A 75 -2.28 -21.15 37.32
N ILE A 76 -1.55 -22.12 37.89
CA ILE A 76 -0.17 -22.44 37.53
C ILE A 76 -0.09 -22.98 36.09
N PHE A 77 -1.01 -23.88 35.69
CA PHE A 77 -1.07 -24.39 34.32
C PHE A 77 -1.36 -23.29 33.29
N ALA A 78 -2.30 -22.38 33.59
CA ALA A 78 -2.57 -21.23 32.74
C ALA A 78 -1.36 -20.29 32.62
N LEU A 79 -0.66 -20.01 33.73
CA LEU A 79 0.56 -19.20 33.71
C LEU A 79 1.67 -19.86 32.88
N PHE A 80 1.88 -21.17 33.05
CA PHE A 80 2.83 -21.95 32.23
C PHE A 80 2.47 -21.90 30.74
N LEU A 81 1.19 -22.07 30.39
CA LEU A 81 0.71 -22.00 29.01
C LEU A 81 0.90 -20.60 28.41
N ILE A 82 0.68 -19.53 29.18
CA ILE A 82 0.94 -18.14 28.76
C ILE A 82 2.43 -17.91 28.52
N VAL A 83 3.32 -18.41 29.40
CA VAL A 83 4.78 -18.31 29.22
C VAL A 83 5.24 -19.10 28.00
N LEU A 84 4.72 -20.31 27.79
CA LEU A 84 5.03 -21.14 26.62
C LEU A 84 4.56 -20.49 25.31
N LEU A 85 3.35 -19.94 25.28
CA LEU A 85 2.81 -19.23 24.13
C LEU A 85 3.58 -17.93 23.86
N GLY A 86 3.99 -17.20 24.91
CA GLY A 86 4.84 -16.02 24.80
C GLY A 86 6.23 -16.35 24.23
N ALA A 87 6.85 -17.43 24.69
CA ALA A 87 8.13 -17.91 24.14
C ALA A 87 7.99 -18.32 22.67
N PHE A 88 6.93 -19.06 22.31
CA PHE A 88 6.64 -19.41 20.91
C PHE A 88 6.39 -18.18 20.04
N TYR A 89 5.64 -17.19 20.54
CA TYR A 89 5.41 -15.91 19.85
C TYR A 89 6.72 -15.15 19.59
N VAL A 90 7.64 -15.10 20.56
CA VAL A 90 8.96 -14.47 20.37
C VAL A 90 9.78 -15.21 19.31
N VAL A 91 9.87 -16.55 19.39
CA VAL A 91 10.61 -17.36 18.40
C VAL A 91 10.01 -17.18 17.00
N HIS A 92 8.69 -17.23 16.87
CA HIS A 92 8.00 -17.00 15.59
C HIS A 92 8.23 -15.58 15.05
N SER A 93 8.19 -14.56 15.91
CA SER A 93 8.41 -13.17 15.50
C SER A 93 9.85 -12.92 15.04
N VAL A 94 10.84 -13.51 15.72
CA VAL A 94 12.26 -13.44 15.32
C VAL A 94 12.50 -14.16 13.98
N TRP A 95 11.93 -15.36 13.80
CA TRP A 95 12.01 -16.08 12.54
C TRP A 95 11.34 -15.31 11.40
N ALA A 96 10.10 -14.82 11.60
CA ALA A 96 9.39 -14.05 10.58
C ALA A 96 10.14 -12.75 10.21
N ALA A 97 10.72 -12.06 11.19
CA ALA A 97 11.54 -10.88 10.93
C ALA A 97 12.78 -11.21 10.07
N GLY A 98 13.52 -12.27 10.42
CA GLY A 98 14.77 -12.66 9.76
C GLY A 98 14.61 -13.35 8.39
N GLU A 99 13.51 -14.07 8.17
CA GLU A 99 13.28 -14.86 6.95
C GLU A 99 12.35 -14.13 5.95
N ALA A 100 11.28 -13.49 6.43
CA ALA A 100 10.22 -12.95 5.57
C ALA A 100 10.27 -11.42 5.38
N TYR A 101 10.92 -10.67 6.27
CA TYR A 101 10.91 -9.20 6.25
C TYR A 101 12.28 -8.55 6.01
N SER A 102 13.41 -9.18 6.35
CA SER A 102 14.76 -8.63 6.11
C SER A 102 15.34 -8.91 4.71
N ALA A 103 14.51 -8.79 3.66
CA ALA A 103 14.95 -8.89 2.27
C ALA A 103 15.07 -7.48 1.62
N PRO A 104 16.25 -7.10 1.06
CA PRO A 104 16.39 -5.83 0.35
C PRO A 104 15.68 -5.87 -1.02
N SER A 105 15.06 -4.77 -1.43
CA SER A 105 14.34 -4.67 -2.72
C SER A 105 15.16 -4.07 -3.87
N ILE A 106 16.40 -3.64 -3.60
CA ILE A 106 17.31 -3.02 -4.59
C ILE A 106 18.41 -3.99 -5.08
N VAL A 107 18.74 -5.01 -4.29
CA VAL A 107 19.69 -6.08 -4.64
C VAL A 107 18.90 -7.38 -4.65
N LEU A 108 18.96 -8.14 -5.74
CA LEU A 108 18.19 -9.39 -5.85
C LEU A 108 19.07 -10.59 -5.45
N THR A 109 18.53 -11.45 -4.59
CA THR A 109 19.21 -12.67 -4.14
C THR A 109 18.51 -13.91 -4.70
N SER A 110 19.26 -14.85 -5.27
CA SER A 110 18.77 -16.14 -5.72
C SER A 110 19.65 -17.28 -5.20
N HIS A 111 19.03 -18.38 -4.78
CA HIS A 111 19.73 -19.58 -4.34
C HIS A 111 19.72 -20.62 -5.46
N SER A 112 20.89 -20.84 -6.07
CA SER A 112 21.14 -21.97 -7.00
C SER A 112 21.68 -23.18 -6.22
N HIS A 113 21.84 -24.30 -6.92
CA HIS A 113 22.63 -25.44 -6.44
C HIS A 113 24.09 -25.03 -6.17
N ASP A 114 24.61 -24.06 -6.93
CA ASP A 114 25.97 -23.52 -6.81
C ASP A 114 26.15 -22.49 -5.68
N GLY A 115 25.06 -22.13 -4.98
CA GLY A 115 25.07 -21.23 -3.82
C GLY A 115 24.19 -19.98 -3.97
N LEU A 116 24.51 -18.96 -3.15
CA LEU A 116 23.84 -17.66 -3.18
C LEU A 116 24.42 -16.78 -4.29
N HIS A 117 23.59 -16.45 -5.28
CA HIS A 117 23.86 -15.43 -6.29
C HIS A 117 23.22 -14.10 -5.90
N VAL A 118 23.93 -13.02 -6.16
CA VAL A 118 23.54 -11.65 -5.81
C VAL A 118 23.60 -10.82 -7.09
N PHE A 119 22.46 -10.35 -7.57
CA PHE A 119 22.32 -9.49 -8.75
C PHE A 119 22.15 -8.04 -8.29
N ASP A 120 22.93 -7.14 -8.87
CA ASP A 120 23.05 -5.74 -8.41
C ASP A 120 22.70 -4.72 -9.50
N ASP A 121 22.06 -5.23 -10.55
CA ASP A 121 21.82 -4.60 -11.85
C ASP A 121 21.12 -3.24 -11.72
N PHE A 122 20.27 -3.06 -10.71
CA PHE A 122 19.66 -1.76 -10.37
C PHE A 122 20.69 -0.72 -9.96
N ARG A 123 21.59 -1.05 -9.02
CA ARG A 123 22.63 -0.11 -8.57
C ARG A 123 23.64 0.16 -9.67
N GLU A 124 23.98 -0.84 -10.49
CA GLU A 124 24.82 -0.65 -11.68
C GLU A 124 24.16 0.30 -12.68
N ALA A 125 22.88 0.10 -13.04
CA ALA A 125 22.15 0.95 -13.98
C ALA A 125 21.98 2.39 -13.46
N TYR A 126 21.65 2.58 -12.17
CA TYR A 126 21.57 3.91 -11.58
C TYR A 126 22.95 4.60 -11.49
N ALA A 127 24.02 3.85 -11.17
CA ALA A 127 25.38 4.38 -11.20
C ALA A 127 25.82 4.75 -12.62
N TRP A 128 25.47 3.95 -13.63
CA TRP A 128 25.75 4.26 -15.03
C TRP A 128 25.06 5.57 -15.44
N LEU A 129 23.76 5.71 -15.17
CA LEU A 129 23.04 6.97 -15.41
C LEU A 129 23.70 8.15 -14.70
N SER A 130 24.11 7.99 -13.43
CA SER A 130 24.73 9.07 -12.66
C SER A 130 26.07 9.58 -13.21
N HIS A 131 26.87 8.69 -13.82
CA HIS A 131 28.22 9.02 -14.29
C HIS A 131 28.35 9.26 -15.81
N ASN A 132 27.34 8.88 -16.63
CA ASN A 132 27.43 8.86 -18.10
C ASN A 132 26.35 9.69 -18.82
N THR A 133 25.64 10.57 -18.10
CA THR A 133 24.60 11.46 -18.64
C THR A 133 24.74 12.87 -18.05
N GLU A 134 24.14 13.90 -18.64
CA GLU A 134 24.17 15.25 -18.08
C GLU A 134 23.22 15.40 -16.89
N VAL A 135 23.47 16.33 -15.98
CA VAL A 135 22.70 16.46 -14.73
C VAL A 135 21.24 16.89 -14.97
N ASP A 136 20.98 17.62 -16.06
CA ASP A 136 19.67 18.06 -16.50
C ASP A 136 18.96 17.09 -17.48
N ASP A 137 19.62 16.00 -17.89
CA ASP A 137 18.98 14.94 -18.68
C ASP A 137 17.80 14.32 -17.90
N LYS A 138 16.65 14.21 -18.57
CA LYS A 138 15.43 13.65 -17.97
C LYS A 138 15.29 12.18 -18.30
N VAL A 139 15.00 11.39 -17.26
CA VAL A 139 14.75 9.96 -17.35
C VAL A 139 13.24 9.70 -17.22
N ALA A 140 12.67 9.01 -18.20
CA ALA A 140 11.33 8.44 -18.07
C ALA A 140 11.45 6.99 -17.58
N SER A 141 10.76 6.67 -16.49
CA SER A 141 10.59 5.31 -15.97
C SER A 141 9.11 5.09 -15.64
N TRP A 142 8.73 3.87 -15.28
CA TRP A 142 7.48 3.70 -14.53
C TRP A 142 7.59 4.34 -13.14
N TRP A 143 6.45 4.73 -12.54
CA TRP A 143 6.43 5.58 -11.34
C TRP A 143 7.00 4.88 -10.10
N ASP A 144 6.94 3.54 -10.05
CA ASP A 144 7.58 2.69 -9.04
C ASP A 144 9.05 3.07 -8.76
N TYR A 145 9.78 3.51 -9.78
CA TYR A 145 11.23 3.74 -9.74
C TYR A 145 11.63 5.20 -9.58
N GLY A 146 10.68 6.14 -9.51
CA GLY A 146 10.97 7.58 -9.57
C GLY A 146 11.86 8.04 -8.40
N TYR A 147 11.54 7.64 -7.18
CA TYR A 147 12.37 7.94 -6.00
C TYR A 147 13.73 7.23 -6.05
N GLN A 148 13.81 5.98 -6.54
CA GLN A 148 15.10 5.27 -6.67
C GLN A 148 16.02 5.94 -7.68
N THR A 149 15.50 6.27 -8.86
CA THR A 149 16.24 7.00 -9.92
C THR A 149 16.71 8.36 -9.40
N THR A 150 15.84 9.11 -8.71
CA THR A 150 16.21 10.41 -8.14
C THR A 150 17.30 10.26 -7.07
N ALA A 151 17.18 9.31 -6.16
CA ALA A 151 18.10 9.15 -5.02
C ALA A 151 19.44 8.48 -5.37
N MET A 152 19.47 7.58 -6.36
CA MET A 152 20.66 6.79 -6.71
C MET A 152 21.34 7.26 -8.00
N ALA A 153 20.58 7.67 -9.02
CA ALA A 153 21.15 8.23 -10.25
C ALA A 153 21.34 9.75 -10.17
N ASN A 154 20.65 10.45 -9.26
CA ASN A 154 20.64 11.92 -9.17
C ASN A 154 20.28 12.56 -10.53
N ARG A 155 19.11 12.21 -11.08
CA ARG A 155 18.57 12.72 -12.34
C ARG A 155 17.10 13.09 -12.24
N THR A 156 16.67 13.98 -13.13
CA THR A 156 15.28 14.47 -13.18
C THR A 156 14.35 13.38 -13.73
N VAL A 157 13.30 13.04 -12.99
CA VAL A 157 12.27 12.07 -13.41
C VAL A 157 10.97 12.75 -13.84
N ILE A 158 10.24 12.11 -14.76
CA ILE A 158 8.94 12.61 -15.27
C ILE A 158 7.77 12.30 -14.32
N VAL A 159 7.86 11.20 -13.58
CA VAL A 159 6.84 10.68 -12.64
C VAL A 159 7.51 10.08 -11.41
N ASP A 160 6.82 10.11 -10.27
CA ASP A 160 7.33 9.64 -8.98
C ASP A 160 6.30 8.83 -8.18
N ASN A 161 6.76 8.23 -7.09
CA ASN A 161 5.95 7.44 -6.16
C ASN A 161 4.97 8.30 -5.31
N ASN A 162 4.95 9.62 -5.46
CA ASN A 162 4.01 10.50 -4.76
C ASN A 162 2.62 10.49 -5.43
N THR A 163 2.57 10.19 -6.73
CA THR A 163 1.34 9.96 -7.52
C THR A 163 0.30 11.08 -7.59
N TRP A 164 0.63 12.26 -7.05
CA TRP A 164 -0.28 13.42 -6.95
C TRP A 164 -0.85 13.93 -8.28
N ASN A 165 -0.15 13.67 -9.40
CA ASN A 165 -0.57 14.05 -10.76
C ASN A 165 -0.81 12.82 -11.64
N ASN A 166 -2.01 12.24 -11.52
CA ASN A 166 -2.46 11.08 -12.30
C ASN A 166 -2.36 11.30 -13.82
N THR A 167 -2.49 12.54 -14.32
CA THR A 167 -2.37 12.84 -15.75
C THR A 167 -0.95 12.60 -16.27
N HIS A 168 0.09 12.96 -15.51
CA HIS A 168 1.48 12.65 -15.91
C HIS A 168 1.75 11.15 -15.94
N ILE A 169 1.24 10.39 -14.95
CA ILE A 169 1.36 8.92 -14.93
C ILE A 169 0.64 8.31 -16.13
N ALA A 170 -0.56 8.80 -16.46
CA ALA A 170 -1.27 8.36 -17.66
C ALA A 170 -0.52 8.72 -18.95
N THR A 171 0.13 9.88 -19.04
CA THR A 171 0.94 10.25 -20.21
C THR A 171 2.15 9.32 -20.39
N VAL A 172 2.85 8.95 -19.31
CA VAL A 172 3.94 7.95 -19.38
C VAL A 172 3.40 6.55 -19.70
N GLY A 173 2.27 6.15 -19.10
CA GLY A 173 1.62 4.86 -19.37
C GLY A 173 1.14 4.72 -20.81
N THR A 174 0.57 5.80 -21.39
CA THR A 174 0.26 5.90 -22.82
C THR A 174 1.53 5.82 -23.66
N ALA A 175 2.59 6.58 -23.36
CA ALA A 175 3.84 6.50 -24.12
C ALA A 175 4.45 5.08 -24.13
N MET A 176 4.46 4.38 -22.98
CA MET A 176 4.96 3.00 -22.91
C MET A 176 4.08 2.00 -23.68
N SER A 177 2.77 2.24 -23.79
CA SER A 177 1.81 1.34 -24.44
C SER A 177 1.50 1.67 -25.91
N SER A 178 1.82 2.88 -26.36
CA SER A 178 1.75 3.31 -27.77
C SER A 178 2.83 2.67 -28.65
N PRO A 179 2.66 2.68 -29.99
CA PRO A 179 3.73 2.41 -30.93
C PRO A 179 4.86 3.44 -30.85
N GLU A 180 6.09 3.04 -31.22
CA GLU A 180 7.32 3.86 -31.15
C GLU A 180 7.15 5.31 -31.61
N LYS A 181 6.46 5.55 -32.73
CA LYS A 181 6.30 6.89 -33.32
C LYS A 181 5.54 7.84 -32.40
N ASP A 182 4.43 7.38 -31.83
CA ASP A 182 3.54 8.20 -31.03
C ASP A 182 4.10 8.32 -29.60
N ALA A 183 4.73 7.25 -29.10
CA ALA A 183 5.52 7.27 -27.88
C ALA A 183 6.69 8.27 -27.95
N TRP A 184 7.42 8.30 -29.07
CA TRP A 184 8.49 9.26 -29.32
C TRP A 184 7.97 10.70 -29.35
N GLN A 185 6.81 10.96 -29.96
CA GLN A 185 6.19 12.29 -29.93
C GLN A 185 5.89 12.74 -28.49
N ILE A 186 5.38 11.83 -27.64
CA ILE A 186 5.11 12.13 -26.23
C ILE A 186 6.42 12.40 -25.48
N PHE A 187 7.40 11.50 -25.53
CA PHE A 187 8.67 11.67 -24.81
C PHE A 187 9.49 12.88 -25.30
N ASN A 188 9.49 13.17 -26.60
CA ASN A 188 10.09 14.39 -27.16
C ASN A 188 9.35 15.66 -26.68
N SER A 189 8.02 15.62 -26.53
CA SER A 189 7.25 16.76 -25.99
C SER A 189 7.49 17.03 -24.50
N LEU A 190 7.98 16.02 -23.77
CA LEU A 190 8.36 16.08 -22.36
C LEU A 190 9.87 16.34 -22.16
N ASP A 191 10.63 16.49 -23.26
CA ASP A 191 12.09 16.65 -23.27
C ASP A 191 12.80 15.56 -22.45
N VAL A 192 12.42 14.31 -22.74
CA VAL A 192 13.00 13.06 -22.20
C VAL A 192 14.17 12.61 -23.05
N LYS A 193 15.24 12.20 -22.38
CA LYS A 193 16.53 11.80 -22.98
C LYS A 193 16.80 10.31 -22.86
N TYR A 194 16.45 9.74 -21.71
CA TYR A 194 16.62 8.32 -21.41
C TYR A 194 15.30 7.69 -21.00
N VAL A 195 15.08 6.44 -21.38
CA VAL A 195 13.93 5.63 -20.97
C VAL A 195 14.44 4.41 -20.23
N LEU A 196 14.09 4.28 -18.95
CA LEU A 196 14.44 3.15 -18.10
C LEU A 196 13.27 2.16 -18.06
N VAL A 197 13.56 0.90 -18.39
CA VAL A 197 12.62 -0.23 -18.37
C VAL A 197 13.30 -1.39 -17.65
N VAL A 198 12.60 -2.01 -16.70
CA VAL A 198 13.08 -3.19 -15.96
C VAL A 198 12.56 -4.44 -16.66
N PHE A 199 13.47 -5.28 -17.16
CA PHE A 199 13.17 -6.53 -17.85
C PHE A 199 13.70 -7.73 -17.06
N GLY A 200 12.81 -8.60 -16.59
CA GLY A 200 13.17 -9.73 -15.73
C GLY A 200 13.42 -11.06 -16.44
N GLY A 201 13.19 -11.10 -17.77
CA GLY A 201 12.96 -12.35 -18.50
C GLY A 201 14.13 -13.33 -18.60
N LEU A 202 15.37 -12.90 -18.33
CA LEU A 202 16.55 -13.79 -18.29
C LEU A 202 16.69 -14.54 -16.96
N VAL A 203 16.48 -13.85 -15.84
CA VAL A 203 16.63 -14.39 -14.47
C VAL A 203 15.30 -14.84 -13.85
N GLY A 204 14.17 -14.60 -14.54
CA GLY A 204 12.83 -14.92 -14.05
C GLY A 204 12.28 -13.94 -13.01
N TYR A 205 12.79 -12.71 -12.96
CA TYR A 205 12.36 -11.72 -11.96
C TYR A 205 10.90 -11.29 -12.19
N PRO A 206 9.98 -11.51 -11.24
CA PRO A 206 8.54 -11.37 -11.50
C PRO A 206 8.01 -9.93 -11.40
N SER A 207 8.75 -8.99 -10.80
CA SER A 207 8.30 -7.59 -10.63
C SER A 207 8.77 -6.66 -11.76
N ASP A 208 8.94 -7.23 -12.96
CA ASP A 208 9.37 -6.50 -14.16
C ASP A 208 8.24 -5.67 -14.79
N ASP A 209 8.60 -4.81 -15.74
CA ASP A 209 7.64 -3.89 -16.34
C ASP A 209 6.69 -4.57 -17.35
N ILE A 210 7.04 -5.77 -17.86
CA ILE A 210 6.14 -6.57 -18.70
C ILE A 210 4.98 -7.14 -17.88
N ASN A 211 5.22 -7.60 -16.65
CA ASN A 211 4.15 -8.04 -15.75
C ASN A 211 3.30 -6.87 -15.23
N LYS A 212 3.88 -5.67 -15.12
CA LYS A 212 3.16 -4.44 -14.69
C LYS A 212 2.49 -3.68 -15.83
N PHE A 213 2.85 -3.97 -17.09
CA PHE A 213 2.42 -3.23 -18.29
C PHE A 213 0.91 -3.01 -18.40
N LEU A 214 0.08 -3.99 -18.02
CA LEU A 214 -1.37 -3.85 -18.14
C LEU A 214 -1.95 -2.76 -17.21
N TRP A 215 -1.25 -2.40 -16.13
CA TRP A 215 -1.58 -1.21 -15.33
C TRP A 215 -1.24 0.09 -16.06
N MET A 216 -0.14 0.12 -16.82
CA MET A 216 0.23 1.26 -17.67
C MET A 216 -0.84 1.52 -18.75
N VAL A 217 -1.32 0.43 -19.39
CA VAL A 217 -2.42 0.46 -20.36
C VAL A 217 -3.71 0.97 -19.72
N ARG A 218 -4.09 0.48 -18.53
CA ARG A 218 -5.31 0.91 -17.81
C ARG A 218 -5.25 2.39 -17.40
N ILE A 219 -4.14 2.84 -16.81
CA ILE A 219 -3.99 4.22 -16.32
C ILE A 219 -3.89 5.19 -17.51
N GLY A 220 -3.16 4.84 -18.56
CA GLY A 220 -3.13 5.59 -19.83
C GLY A 220 -4.51 5.69 -20.47
N GLY A 221 -5.17 4.57 -20.73
CA GLY A 221 -6.51 4.52 -21.35
C GLY A 221 -7.61 5.23 -20.55
N GLY A 222 -7.50 5.27 -19.22
CA GLY A 222 -8.42 6.01 -18.34
C GLY A 222 -8.40 7.54 -18.53
N VAL A 223 -7.32 8.10 -19.08
CA VAL A 223 -7.19 9.54 -19.42
C VAL A 223 -7.19 9.77 -20.93
N PHE A 224 -6.69 8.81 -21.71
CA PHE A 224 -6.48 8.90 -23.16
C PHE A 224 -7.20 7.74 -23.89
N PRO A 225 -8.51 7.86 -24.21
CA PRO A 225 -9.36 6.75 -24.68
C PRO A 225 -9.02 6.11 -26.05
N HIS A 226 -7.88 6.47 -26.65
CA HIS A 226 -7.33 5.77 -27.82
C HIS A 226 -6.55 4.51 -27.40
N ILE A 227 -6.00 4.47 -26.18
CA ILE A 227 -5.45 3.25 -25.56
C ILE A 227 -6.60 2.48 -24.92
N LYS A 228 -6.73 1.18 -25.24
CA LYS A 228 -7.80 0.32 -24.72
C LYS A 228 -7.24 -1.05 -24.33
N GLU A 229 -7.52 -1.49 -23.11
CA GLU A 229 -7.04 -2.78 -22.60
C GLU A 229 -7.36 -3.99 -23.51
N PRO A 230 -8.57 -4.16 -24.08
CA PRO A 230 -8.87 -5.29 -24.96
C PRO A 230 -7.95 -5.41 -26.19
N ASP A 231 -7.40 -4.29 -26.69
CA ASP A 231 -6.54 -4.31 -27.88
C ASP A 231 -5.18 -4.99 -27.61
N TYR A 232 -4.81 -5.19 -26.33
CA TYR A 232 -3.59 -5.89 -25.88
C TYR A 232 -3.86 -7.34 -25.45
N LEU A 233 -5.11 -7.78 -25.39
CA LEU A 233 -5.51 -9.10 -24.92
C LEU A 233 -5.94 -10.00 -26.08
N ARG A 234 -5.27 -11.15 -26.22
CA ARG A 234 -5.64 -12.17 -27.22
C ARG A 234 -6.74 -13.05 -26.65
N ASP A 235 -7.96 -12.90 -27.15
CA ASP A 235 -9.12 -13.69 -26.72
C ASP A 235 -9.36 -13.61 -25.19
N GLY A 236 -9.11 -12.42 -24.62
CA GLY A 236 -9.15 -12.14 -23.17
C GLY A 236 -7.89 -12.50 -22.39
N GLN A 237 -6.90 -13.17 -23.00
CA GLN A 237 -5.66 -13.58 -22.37
C GLN A 237 -4.54 -12.56 -22.62
N TYR A 238 -3.78 -12.22 -21.58
CA TYR A 238 -2.53 -11.46 -21.72
C TYR A 238 -1.42 -12.40 -22.22
N ARG A 239 -0.76 -12.06 -23.34
CA ARG A 239 0.28 -12.89 -23.98
C ARG A 239 1.44 -12.03 -24.46
N ILE A 240 2.63 -12.63 -24.44
CA ILE A 240 3.91 -12.04 -24.88
C ILE A 240 4.61 -12.88 -25.97
N ASP A 241 3.99 -13.99 -26.37
CA ASP A 241 4.46 -14.92 -27.40
C ASP A 241 4.01 -14.50 -28.81
N SER A 242 4.28 -15.35 -29.82
CA SER A 242 3.90 -15.10 -31.22
C SER A 242 2.38 -15.08 -31.48
N GLN A 243 1.55 -15.34 -30.48
CA GLN A 243 0.08 -15.24 -30.54
C GLN A 243 -0.45 -14.01 -29.80
N ALA A 244 0.42 -13.16 -29.24
CA ALA A 244 0.04 -11.85 -28.70
C ALA A 244 -0.59 -10.95 -29.76
N THR A 245 -1.33 -9.93 -29.34
CA THR A 245 -1.99 -9.03 -30.32
C THR A 245 -0.96 -8.19 -31.08
N PRO A 246 -1.25 -7.76 -32.33
CA PRO A 246 -0.39 -6.83 -33.04
C PRO A 246 -0.12 -5.53 -32.28
N THR A 247 -1.07 -5.07 -31.46
CA THR A 247 -0.92 -3.90 -30.58
C THR A 247 0.12 -4.16 -29.49
N MET A 248 0.07 -5.32 -28.82
CA MET A 248 1.04 -5.70 -27.80
C MET A 248 2.45 -5.80 -28.39
N LEU A 249 2.60 -6.53 -29.51
CA LEU A 249 3.89 -6.74 -30.19
C LEU A 249 4.48 -5.45 -30.80
N ASN A 250 3.65 -4.43 -31.06
CA ASN A 250 4.11 -3.13 -31.57
C ASN A 250 4.25 -2.03 -30.50
N SER A 251 3.83 -2.28 -29.26
CA SER A 251 4.02 -1.34 -28.14
C SER A 251 5.50 -1.06 -27.88
N LEU A 252 5.81 0.17 -27.45
CA LEU A 252 7.18 0.54 -27.12
C LEU A 252 7.75 -0.34 -25.99
N MET A 253 6.97 -0.61 -24.94
CA MET A 253 7.38 -1.46 -23.81
C MET A 253 7.84 -2.85 -24.26
N TYR A 254 7.08 -3.52 -25.14
CA TYR A 254 7.46 -4.83 -25.67
C TYR A 254 8.77 -4.77 -26.46
N LYS A 255 8.91 -3.76 -27.34
CA LYS A 255 10.08 -3.62 -28.20
C LYS A 255 11.36 -3.26 -27.44
N LEU A 256 11.26 -2.43 -26.39
CA LEU A 256 12.37 -2.14 -25.49
C LEU A 256 12.79 -3.40 -24.72
N SER A 257 11.84 -4.05 -24.05
CA SER A 257 12.10 -5.23 -23.19
C SER A 257 12.72 -6.40 -23.95
N TYR A 258 12.24 -6.68 -25.17
CA TYR A 258 12.71 -7.81 -25.99
C TYR A 258 13.74 -7.43 -27.06
N PHE A 259 14.32 -6.23 -27.01
CA PHE A 259 15.32 -5.79 -28.00
C PHE A 259 16.52 -6.76 -28.05
N ARG A 260 16.71 -7.42 -29.20
CA ARG A 260 17.71 -8.47 -29.45
C ARG A 260 17.60 -9.73 -28.57
N TYR A 261 16.69 -9.82 -27.60
CA TYR A 261 16.58 -10.92 -26.62
C TYR A 261 16.58 -12.32 -27.27
N LEU A 262 15.88 -12.49 -28.39
CA LEU A 262 15.81 -13.77 -29.11
C LEU A 262 17.18 -14.29 -29.60
N ARG A 263 18.18 -13.42 -29.79
CA ARG A 263 19.56 -13.85 -30.15
C ARG A 263 20.35 -14.43 -28.98
N LEU A 264 19.94 -14.19 -27.73
CA LEU A 264 20.58 -14.76 -26.55
C LEU A 264 20.16 -16.22 -26.31
N ARG A 265 19.03 -16.65 -26.89
CA ARG A 265 18.46 -18.00 -26.78
C ARG A 265 18.91 -18.97 -27.89
N SER A 266 20.02 -18.67 -28.56
CA SER A 266 20.57 -19.45 -29.68
C SER A 266 22.01 -19.93 -29.44
N PHE A 267 22.40 -20.02 -28.17
CA PHE A 267 23.65 -20.58 -27.66
C PHE A 267 23.33 -21.60 -26.57
#